data_AF-A0A349DQ16-F1
#
_entry.id   AF-A0A349DQ16-F1
#
_cell.length_a   1.000
_cell.length_b   1.000
_cell.length_c   1.000
_cell.angle_alpha   90.00
_cell.angle_beta   90.00
_cell.angle_gamma   90.00
#
_symmetry.space_group_name_H-M   'P 1'
#
loop_
_entity.id
_entity.type
_entity.pdbx_description
1 polymer ?
#
loop_
_entity_poly.entity_id
_entity_poly.type
_entity_poly.pdbx_seq_one_letter_code
_entity_poly.pdbx_strand_id
1 'polypeptide(L)'
;MMSPKLPSLFIIFLVLTLTSVQAQPQGSILVIPQVKNDWCRALNQSPDLQSVITAIDAGFRDNNWNTTSFAAAIRKTSTQGGCDSYNPQQVLQNIIQASQSNVYVLANAAIQQGHGRYQASLDLMVYQAPTHQSIIHISKKSDLLPTSDVEALVNNVFKKCLPLLNKHLAHTKQNFVSKSIPISSLSNTSTADINFNLPKTKLQNPDAIAVVIGNRFYKKTKNVQFAHNDAAAIKKYLMDVLGYKEGNIFVLQDALKSDIELFFGVKGNHKGKLHNTLKPGKSDIFIYYSGHGAPGLKNHQAYFVPVDCDPHYVELGGYPLSVFYQNLAKLPTKSTTVVLDACFSGNTIFENISPIKVKSKGIKGIKNGVLLAATGQDQVASWYNAKQHGMFTYFLLKAIHNKNADIDNDHQLTFKEIYRFIADKTNGLPYYARRIHGIEQSPVIGGNAQHAIWISFD
;
A
#
# COMPACT_ATOMS: atom_id res chain seq x y z
N MET A 1 -97.84 -10.08 12.09
CA MET A 1 -97.33 -10.35 10.72
C MET A 1 -96.08 -9.49 10.54
N MET A 2 -94.90 -9.97 10.96
CA MET A 2 -93.94 -10.76 10.16
C MET A 2 -93.64 -10.12 8.79
N SER A 3 -92.46 -9.52 8.65
CA SER A 3 -91.80 -9.27 7.36
C SER A 3 -90.39 -9.88 7.38
N PRO A 4 -89.94 -10.55 6.31
CA PRO A 4 -88.81 -11.47 6.36
C PRO A 4 -87.48 -10.84 5.94
N LYS A 5 -86.40 -11.54 6.32
CA LYS A 5 -84.98 -11.29 6.04
C LYS A 5 -84.65 -11.42 4.54
N LEU A 6 -83.76 -10.56 4.05
CA LEU A 6 -83.04 -10.69 2.77
C LEU A 6 -81.53 -10.98 2.99
N PRO A 7 -80.81 -11.52 2.00
CA PRO A 7 -79.62 -12.34 2.20
C PRO A 7 -78.29 -11.60 2.19
N SER A 8 -77.30 -12.22 2.84
CA SER A 8 -75.91 -11.78 3.00
C SER A 8 -75.14 -11.81 1.67
N LEU A 9 -74.57 -10.67 1.27
CA LEU A 9 -73.63 -10.54 0.16
C LEU A 9 -72.21 -10.26 0.72
N PHE A 10 -71.28 -11.19 0.49
CA PHE A 10 -69.86 -11.04 0.80
C PHE A 10 -69.24 -9.98 -0.12
N ILE A 11 -68.70 -8.89 0.44
CA ILE A 11 -67.92 -7.89 -0.27
C ILE A 11 -66.43 -8.18 -0.05
N ILE A 12 -65.73 -8.53 -1.13
CA ILE A 12 -64.27 -8.68 -1.19
C ILE A 12 -63.66 -7.27 -1.30
N PHE A 13 -62.90 -6.85 -0.29
CA PHE A 13 -62.09 -5.63 -0.34
C PHE A 13 -60.77 -5.92 -1.06
N LEU A 14 -60.64 -5.43 -2.29
CA LEU A 14 -59.37 -5.38 -3.03
C LEU A 14 -58.58 -4.15 -2.56
N VAL A 15 -57.56 -4.33 -1.73
CA VAL A 15 -56.64 -3.27 -1.33
C VAL A 15 -55.61 -3.07 -2.45
N LEU A 16 -55.78 -2.02 -3.24
CA LEU A 16 -54.75 -1.51 -4.16
C LEU A 16 -53.71 -0.74 -3.35
N THR A 17 -52.59 -1.39 -2.99
CA THR A 17 -51.39 -0.66 -2.53
C THR A 17 -50.66 -0.11 -3.76
N LEU A 18 -50.71 1.20 -3.93
CA LEU A 18 -49.77 1.95 -4.78
C LEU A 18 -48.35 1.72 -4.24
N THR A 19 -47.60 0.81 -4.84
CA THR A 19 -46.16 0.73 -4.62
C THR A 19 -45.53 1.95 -5.27
N SER A 20 -45.16 2.94 -4.47
CA SER A 20 -44.21 3.96 -4.89
C SER A 20 -42.94 3.25 -5.37
N VAL A 21 -42.60 3.43 -6.65
CA VAL A 21 -41.30 3.01 -7.18
C VAL A 21 -40.25 3.84 -6.45
N GLN A 22 -39.69 3.26 -5.39
CA GLN A 22 -38.64 3.87 -4.60
C GLN A 22 -37.39 3.92 -5.49
N ALA A 23 -36.99 5.13 -5.91
CA ALA A 23 -35.80 5.33 -6.73
C ALA A 23 -34.60 4.64 -6.08
N GLN A 24 -33.93 3.74 -6.82
CA GLN A 24 -32.78 3.01 -6.31
C GLN A 24 -31.68 4.00 -5.88
N PRO A 25 -31.01 3.77 -4.74
CA PRO A 25 -29.86 4.60 -4.36
C PRO A 25 -28.74 4.36 -5.35
N GLN A 26 -28.62 5.23 -6.35
CA GLN A 26 -27.50 5.22 -7.28
C GLN A 26 -26.27 5.71 -6.51
N GLY A 27 -25.23 4.87 -6.45
CA GLY A 27 -24.00 5.22 -5.73
C GLY A 27 -23.40 6.53 -6.24
N SER A 28 -22.93 7.38 -5.33
CA SER A 28 -22.37 8.69 -5.68
C SER A 28 -20.87 8.61 -5.93
N ILE A 29 -20.39 9.43 -6.88
CA ILE A 29 -19.00 9.57 -7.28
C ILE A 29 -18.44 10.87 -6.69
N LEU A 30 -17.32 10.81 -5.99
CA LEU A 30 -16.53 11.98 -5.59
C LEU A 30 -15.33 12.13 -6.54
N VAL A 31 -15.22 13.24 -7.26
CA VAL A 31 -14.02 13.56 -8.03
C VAL A 31 -13.06 14.38 -7.15
N ILE A 32 -11.80 13.95 -7.05
CA ILE A 32 -10.78 14.54 -6.20
C ILE A 32 -9.59 14.94 -7.08
N PRO A 33 -9.12 16.20 -7.03
CA PRO A 33 -7.89 16.58 -7.72
C PRO A 33 -6.67 15.91 -7.12
N GLN A 34 -5.73 15.49 -7.97
CA GLN A 34 -4.42 15.06 -7.52
C GLN A 34 -3.57 16.29 -7.18
N VAL A 35 -3.32 16.51 -5.89
CA VAL A 35 -2.44 17.56 -5.38
C VAL A 35 -1.30 16.97 -4.56
N LYS A 36 -0.22 17.72 -4.40
CA LYS A 36 0.99 17.21 -3.72
C LYS A 36 0.75 16.96 -2.23
N ASN A 37 0.13 17.89 -1.48
CA ASN A 37 0.05 17.78 -0.01
C ASN A 37 -1.16 18.46 0.68
N ASP A 38 -2.02 19.22 -0.01
CA ASP A 38 -3.05 20.04 0.67
C ASP A 38 -4.39 20.03 -0.07
N TRP A 39 -5.19 18.97 0.15
CA TRP A 39 -6.52 18.86 -0.45
C TRP A 39 -7.52 19.88 0.08
N CYS A 40 -7.41 20.28 1.35
CA CYS A 40 -8.36 21.22 1.95
C CYS A 40 -8.22 22.65 1.41
N ARG A 41 -7.04 23.01 0.88
CA ARG A 41 -6.82 24.31 0.22
C ARG A 41 -6.68 24.21 -1.30
N ALA A 42 -6.72 23.01 -1.87
CA ALA A 42 -6.48 22.75 -3.29
C ALA A 42 -7.29 23.65 -4.24
N LEU A 43 -8.60 23.80 -3.98
CA LEU A 43 -9.47 24.61 -4.85
C LEU A 43 -9.20 26.12 -4.76
N ASN A 44 -8.66 26.60 -3.63
CA ASN A 44 -8.32 28.01 -3.45
C ASN A 44 -6.97 28.38 -4.09
N GLN A 45 -6.17 27.37 -4.48
CA GLN A 45 -4.82 27.56 -4.98
C GLN A 45 -4.74 27.60 -6.51
N SER A 46 -5.77 27.14 -7.23
CA SER A 46 -5.74 27.05 -8.70
C SER A 46 -7.14 27.12 -9.33
N PRO A 47 -7.47 28.20 -10.06
CA PRO A 47 -8.69 28.28 -10.87
C PRO A 47 -8.79 27.16 -11.91
N ASP A 48 -7.68 26.80 -12.55
CA ASP A 48 -7.63 25.69 -13.51
C ASP A 48 -8.02 24.35 -12.86
N LEU A 49 -7.58 24.10 -11.63
CA LEU A 49 -7.94 22.89 -10.89
C LEU A 49 -9.45 22.84 -10.62
N GLN A 50 -10.06 23.99 -10.31
CA GLN A 50 -11.50 24.09 -10.13
C GLN A 50 -12.24 23.82 -11.45
N SER A 51 -11.78 24.36 -12.58
CA SER A 51 -12.34 24.08 -13.91
C SER A 51 -12.22 22.59 -14.28
N VAL A 52 -11.07 21.96 -14.02
CA VAL A 52 -10.85 20.53 -14.26
C VAL A 52 -11.87 19.67 -13.50
N ILE A 53 -12.01 19.89 -12.19
CA ILE A 53 -12.92 19.10 -11.36
C ILE A 53 -14.37 19.34 -11.74
N THR A 54 -14.73 20.60 -12.02
CA THR A 54 -16.07 20.97 -12.47
C THR A 54 -16.44 20.28 -13.79
N ALA A 55 -15.53 20.26 -14.75
CA ALA A 55 -15.75 19.58 -16.03
C ALA A 55 -15.93 18.07 -15.88
N ILE A 56 -15.11 17.42 -15.04
CA ILE A 56 -15.23 15.97 -14.79
C ILE A 56 -16.54 15.64 -14.03
N ASP A 57 -16.88 16.42 -13.00
CA ASP A 57 -18.14 16.27 -12.25
C ASP A 57 -19.36 16.48 -13.17
N ALA A 58 -19.33 17.47 -14.07
CA ALA A 58 -20.35 17.67 -15.09
C ALA A 58 -20.44 16.47 -16.03
N GLY A 59 -19.30 15.99 -16.54
CA GLY A 59 -19.24 14.83 -17.42
C GLY A 59 -19.86 13.56 -16.79
N PHE A 60 -19.65 13.31 -15.50
CA PHE A 60 -20.33 12.22 -14.80
C PHE A 60 -21.84 12.45 -14.68
N ARG A 61 -22.28 13.66 -14.28
CA ARG A 61 -23.71 14.00 -14.15
C ARG A 61 -24.47 13.87 -15.47
N ASP A 62 -23.89 14.38 -16.55
CA ASP A 62 -24.45 14.33 -17.91
C ASP A 62 -24.58 12.87 -18.42
N ASN A 63 -23.90 11.92 -17.77
CA ASN A 63 -23.96 10.49 -18.07
C ASN A 63 -24.72 9.68 -17.00
N ASN A 64 -25.66 10.32 -16.30
CA ASN A 64 -26.55 9.71 -15.31
C ASN A 64 -25.80 9.06 -14.14
N TRP A 65 -24.75 9.72 -13.65
CA TRP A 65 -24.10 9.39 -12.39
C TRP A 65 -24.41 10.45 -11.35
N ASN A 66 -24.75 10.01 -10.13
CA ASN A 66 -24.79 10.91 -8.99
C ASN A 66 -23.36 11.32 -8.61
N THR A 67 -23.13 12.60 -8.38
CA THR A 67 -21.83 13.11 -7.91
C THR A 67 -21.96 13.85 -6.60
N THR A 68 -20.92 13.75 -5.77
CA THR A 68 -20.73 14.58 -4.58
C THR A 68 -19.66 15.59 -4.90
N SER A 69 -19.99 16.88 -4.79
CA SER A 69 -19.04 17.97 -5.04
C SER A 69 -17.84 17.88 -4.10
N PHE A 70 -16.62 17.96 -4.66
CA PHE A 70 -15.39 18.02 -3.89
C PHE A 70 -15.36 19.20 -2.90
N ALA A 71 -15.85 20.37 -3.32
CA ALA A 71 -15.95 21.54 -2.46
C ALA A 71 -16.91 21.31 -1.27
N ALA A 72 -18.01 20.59 -1.49
CA ALA A 72 -18.93 20.21 -0.41
C ALA A 72 -18.28 19.21 0.56
N ALA A 73 -17.53 18.24 0.04
CA ALA A 73 -16.80 17.27 0.84
C ALA A 73 -15.73 17.96 1.72
N ILE A 74 -14.93 18.88 1.15
CA ILE A 74 -13.96 19.69 1.92
C ILE A 74 -14.66 20.47 3.03
N ARG A 75 -15.74 21.21 2.73
CA ARG A 75 -16.44 22.00 3.76
C ARG A 75 -16.87 21.14 4.94
N LYS A 76 -17.43 19.96 4.66
CA LYS A 76 -17.85 19.01 5.70
C LYS A 76 -16.65 18.48 6.48
N THR A 77 -15.55 18.14 5.81
CA THR A 77 -14.29 17.73 6.45
C THR A 77 -13.73 18.84 7.35
N SER A 78 -13.72 20.10 6.90
CA SER A 78 -13.26 21.25 7.69
C SER A 78 -14.11 21.44 8.95
N THR A 79 -15.45 21.36 8.84
CA THR A 79 -16.34 21.49 10.01
C THR A 79 -16.15 20.37 11.04
N GLN A 80 -15.56 19.24 10.64
CA GLN A 80 -15.26 18.10 11.50
C GLN A 80 -13.81 18.11 12.04
N GLY A 81 -13.04 19.18 11.79
CA GLY A 81 -11.61 19.26 12.17
C GLY A 81 -10.71 18.35 11.33
N GLY A 82 -11.23 17.73 10.26
CA GLY A 82 -10.51 16.75 9.46
C GLY A 82 -9.44 17.34 8.53
N CYS A 83 -9.34 18.67 8.46
CA CYS A 83 -8.32 19.39 7.68
C CYS A 83 -7.07 19.76 8.50
N ASP A 84 -7.10 19.59 9.83
CA ASP A 84 -6.01 20.04 10.72
C ASP A 84 -4.89 18.98 10.89
N SER A 85 -4.98 17.86 10.16
CA SER A 85 -3.99 16.78 10.24
C SER A 85 -2.72 17.11 9.46
N TYR A 86 -1.56 16.94 10.11
CA TYR A 86 -0.25 17.00 9.45
C TYR A 86 0.04 15.82 8.51
N ASN A 87 -0.86 14.83 8.43
CA ASN A 87 -0.76 13.68 7.55
C ASN A 87 -1.68 13.85 6.33
N PRO A 88 -1.14 14.12 5.12
CA PRO A 88 -1.94 14.32 3.91
C PRO A 88 -2.85 13.14 3.58
N GLN A 89 -2.41 11.91 3.90
CA GLN A 89 -3.21 10.71 3.65
C GLN A 89 -4.44 10.66 4.57
N GLN A 90 -4.33 11.15 5.80
CA GLN A 90 -5.47 11.23 6.72
C GLN A 90 -6.48 12.28 6.25
N VAL A 91 -6.01 13.41 5.74
CA VAL A 91 -6.89 14.46 5.18
C VAL A 91 -7.69 13.91 4.00
N LEU A 92 -7.03 13.20 3.08
CA LEU A 92 -7.71 12.56 1.95
C LEU A 92 -8.80 11.57 2.40
N GLN A 93 -8.51 10.75 3.42
CA GLN A 93 -9.48 9.83 3.99
C GLN A 93 -10.68 10.54 4.61
N ASN A 94 -10.44 11.63 5.36
CA ASN A 94 -11.51 12.42 5.95
C ASN A 94 -12.42 13.05 4.89
N ILE A 95 -11.87 13.44 3.73
CA ILE A 95 -12.64 13.96 2.59
C ILE A 95 -13.50 12.88 1.94
N ILE A 96 -12.92 11.70 1.69
CA ILE A 96 -13.65 10.56 1.12
C ILE A 96 -14.80 10.16 2.06
N GLN A 97 -14.54 10.04 3.36
CA GLN A 97 -15.55 9.70 4.36
C GLN A 97 -16.64 10.77 4.46
N ALA A 98 -16.26 12.05 4.48
CA ALA A 98 -17.23 13.15 4.55
C ALA A 98 -18.17 13.18 3.34
N SER A 99 -17.67 12.81 2.15
CA SER A 99 -18.45 12.79 0.92
C SER A 99 -19.57 11.76 0.90
N GLN A 100 -19.45 10.69 1.70
CA GLN A 100 -20.36 9.52 1.67
C GLN A 100 -20.49 8.89 0.27
N SER A 101 -19.55 9.16 -0.63
CA SER A 101 -19.52 8.58 -1.96
C SER A 101 -19.17 7.10 -1.91
N ASN A 102 -19.68 6.32 -2.86
CA ASN A 102 -19.35 4.90 -3.00
C ASN A 102 -18.12 4.69 -3.88
N VAL A 103 -17.82 5.67 -4.72
CA VAL A 103 -16.67 5.70 -5.62
C VAL A 103 -15.99 7.04 -5.46
N TYR A 104 -14.67 7.05 -5.46
CA TYR A 104 -13.93 8.29 -5.66
C TYR A 104 -12.95 8.16 -6.83
N VAL A 105 -12.69 9.27 -7.49
CA VAL A 105 -11.82 9.38 -8.66
C VAL A 105 -10.71 10.36 -8.31
N LEU A 106 -9.46 9.91 -8.28
CA LEU A 106 -8.33 10.82 -8.28
C LEU A 106 -8.08 11.25 -9.73
N ALA A 107 -8.18 12.55 -9.99
CA ALA A 107 -8.08 13.14 -11.32
C ALA A 107 -6.85 14.05 -11.41
N ASN A 108 -6.04 13.83 -12.44
CA ASN A 108 -4.94 14.70 -12.81
C ASN A 108 -5.08 15.10 -14.28
N ALA A 109 -5.03 16.41 -14.54
CA ALA A 109 -5.11 16.96 -15.88
C ALA A 109 -3.88 17.83 -16.17
N ALA A 110 -3.34 17.72 -17.38
CA ALA A 110 -2.25 18.55 -17.87
C ALA A 110 -2.58 19.10 -19.25
N ILE A 111 -2.41 20.40 -19.45
CA ILE A 111 -2.67 21.07 -20.72
C ILE A 111 -1.33 21.45 -21.35
N GLN A 112 -1.16 21.09 -22.62
CA GLN A 112 0.01 21.42 -23.43
C GLN A 112 -0.42 22.30 -24.61
N GLN A 113 0.37 23.33 -24.88
CA GLN A 113 0.20 24.22 -26.03
C GLN A 113 1.29 23.95 -27.07
N GLY A 114 0.91 23.91 -28.34
CA GLY A 114 1.84 23.83 -29.47
C GLY A 114 1.22 24.41 -30.74
N HIS A 115 1.95 25.31 -31.42
CA HIS A 115 1.54 25.93 -32.69
C HIS A 115 0.10 26.49 -32.69
N GLY A 116 -0.29 27.19 -31.62
CA GLY A 116 -1.64 27.77 -31.49
C GLY A 116 -2.76 26.77 -31.20
N ARG A 117 -2.43 25.49 -30.95
CA ARG A 117 -3.38 24.46 -30.53
C ARG A 117 -3.07 23.96 -29.13
N TYR A 118 -4.09 23.42 -28.47
CA TYR A 118 -4.02 22.93 -27.10
C TYR A 118 -4.44 21.46 -27.05
N GLN A 119 -3.79 20.69 -26.18
CA GLN A 119 -4.14 19.30 -25.89
C GLN A 119 -4.15 19.08 -24.38
N ALA A 120 -5.24 18.53 -23.86
CA ALA A 120 -5.30 18.03 -22.49
C ALA A 120 -4.91 16.55 -22.43
N SER A 121 -4.15 16.17 -21.42
CA SER A 121 -3.99 14.79 -20.96
C SER A 121 -4.75 14.64 -19.65
N LEU A 122 -5.55 13.58 -19.53
CA LEU A 122 -6.34 13.27 -18.34
C LEU A 122 -5.99 11.87 -17.84
N ASP A 123 -5.62 11.82 -16.56
CA ASP A 123 -5.32 10.60 -15.82
C ASP A 123 -6.34 10.45 -14.68
N LEU A 124 -7.12 9.36 -14.73
CA LEU A 124 -8.19 9.05 -13.78
C LEU A 124 -7.90 7.73 -13.08
N MET A 125 -7.70 7.77 -11.77
CA MET A 125 -7.60 6.58 -10.92
C MET A 125 -8.90 6.44 -10.12
N VAL A 126 -9.64 5.37 -10.39
CA VAL A 126 -10.99 5.17 -9.87
C VAL A 126 -10.98 4.08 -8.80
N TYR A 127 -11.61 4.34 -7.66
CA TYR A 127 -11.59 3.46 -6.50
C TYR A 127 -12.97 3.27 -5.90
N GLN A 128 -13.21 2.11 -5.29
CA GLN A 128 -14.31 1.95 -4.35
C GLN A 128 -14.00 2.71 -3.06
N ALA A 129 -14.88 3.61 -2.63
CA ALA A 129 -14.65 4.43 -1.46
C ALA A 129 -14.63 3.64 -0.13
N PRO A 130 -15.46 2.60 0.10
CA PRO A 130 -15.41 1.86 1.37
C PRO A 130 -14.15 0.99 1.53
N THR A 131 -13.58 0.48 0.43
CA THR A 131 -12.50 -0.53 0.45
C THR A 131 -11.17 0.00 -0.09
N HIS A 132 -11.19 1.17 -0.74
CA HIS A 132 -10.07 1.74 -1.49
C HIS A 132 -9.51 0.80 -2.56
N GLN A 133 -10.29 -0.19 -2.96
CA GLN A 133 -9.93 -1.09 -4.04
C GLN A 133 -9.95 -0.32 -5.37
N SER A 134 -8.84 -0.38 -6.09
CA SER A 134 -8.76 0.16 -7.45
C SER A 134 -9.75 -0.56 -8.36
N ILE A 135 -10.57 0.22 -9.06
CA ILE A 135 -11.53 -0.25 -10.06
C ILE A 135 -10.87 -0.19 -11.44
N ILE A 136 -10.34 0.96 -11.82
CA ILE A 136 -9.70 1.19 -13.11
C ILE A 136 -8.79 2.41 -13.06
N HIS A 137 -7.70 2.35 -13.83
CA HIS A 137 -6.86 3.49 -14.16
C HIS A 137 -7.02 3.80 -15.66
N ILE A 138 -7.33 5.06 -15.99
CA ILE A 138 -7.56 5.51 -17.37
C ILE A 138 -6.67 6.71 -17.65
N SER A 139 -5.83 6.61 -18.68
CA SER A 139 -5.03 7.73 -19.16
C SER A 139 -5.36 7.99 -20.64
N LYS A 140 -5.82 9.20 -20.97
CA LYS A 140 -6.24 9.60 -22.32
C LYS A 140 -5.79 11.03 -22.64
N LYS A 141 -5.78 11.35 -23.93
CA LYS A 141 -5.50 12.71 -24.44
C LYS A 141 -6.67 13.22 -25.28
N SER A 142 -6.92 14.53 -25.22
CA SER A 142 -7.87 15.22 -26.08
C SER A 142 -7.34 15.27 -27.51
N ASP A 143 -8.22 15.62 -28.44
CA ASP A 143 -7.77 16.12 -29.75
C ASP A 143 -7.02 17.45 -29.58
N LEU A 144 -6.28 17.85 -30.61
CA LEU A 144 -5.68 19.18 -30.68
C LEU A 144 -6.78 20.20 -31.02
N LEU A 145 -7.14 21.06 -30.05
CA LEU A 145 -8.21 22.03 -30.19
C LEU A 145 -7.66 23.47 -30.29
N PRO A 146 -8.31 24.37 -31.04
CA PRO A 146 -7.93 25.77 -31.14
C PRO A 146 -8.52 26.60 -29.98
N THR A 147 -8.54 26.07 -28.76
CA THR A 147 -9.07 26.76 -27.57
C THR A 147 -8.17 26.48 -26.37
N SER A 148 -7.91 27.51 -25.58
CA SER A 148 -7.22 27.41 -24.28
C SER A 148 -8.18 27.13 -23.13
N ASP A 149 -9.48 27.04 -23.39
CA ASP A 149 -10.50 26.77 -22.37
C ASP A 149 -10.30 25.37 -21.75
N VAL A 150 -9.94 25.37 -20.47
CA VAL A 150 -9.67 24.18 -19.66
C VAL A 150 -10.89 23.25 -19.64
N GLU A 151 -12.10 23.77 -19.47
CA GLU A 151 -13.30 22.94 -19.39
C GLU A 151 -13.59 22.28 -20.74
N ALA A 152 -13.48 23.02 -21.83
CA ALA A 152 -13.67 22.48 -23.18
C ALA A 152 -12.66 21.36 -23.50
N LEU A 153 -11.39 21.56 -23.13
CA LEU A 153 -10.32 20.58 -23.32
C LEU A 153 -10.54 19.32 -22.47
N VAL A 154 -10.87 19.48 -21.18
CA VAL A 154 -11.14 18.39 -20.24
C VAL A 154 -12.39 17.61 -20.64
N ASN A 155 -13.46 18.29 -21.07
CA ASN A 155 -14.67 17.65 -21.57
C ASN A 155 -14.41 16.80 -22.81
N ASN A 156 -13.57 17.27 -23.75
CA ASN A 156 -13.20 16.48 -24.93
C ASN A 156 -12.50 15.17 -24.55
N VAL A 157 -11.51 15.22 -23.65
CA VAL A 157 -10.80 14.00 -23.23
C VAL A 157 -11.64 13.10 -22.32
N PHE A 158 -12.46 13.68 -21.43
CA PHE A 158 -13.33 12.91 -20.53
C PHE A 158 -14.36 12.08 -21.32
N LYS A 159 -14.92 12.62 -22.42
CA LYS A 159 -15.79 11.86 -23.33
C LYS A 159 -15.13 10.57 -23.84
N LYS A 160 -13.81 10.59 -24.05
CA LYS A 160 -13.04 9.40 -24.48
C LYS A 160 -12.81 8.39 -23.34
N CYS A 161 -12.94 8.80 -22.08
CA CYS A 161 -12.87 7.92 -20.91
C CYS A 161 -14.20 7.22 -20.59
N LEU A 162 -15.34 7.83 -20.96
CA LEU A 162 -16.70 7.35 -20.63
C LEU A 162 -16.97 5.88 -20.96
N PRO A 163 -16.57 5.32 -22.13
CA PRO A 163 -16.86 3.91 -22.43
C PRO A 163 -16.23 2.95 -21.41
N LEU A 164 -15.00 3.24 -20.98
CA LEU A 164 -14.29 2.44 -19.98
C LEU A 164 -14.86 2.66 -18.58
N LEU A 165 -15.20 3.89 -18.23
CA LEU A 165 -15.84 4.23 -16.95
C LEU A 165 -17.19 3.51 -16.82
N ASN A 166 -18.05 3.60 -17.83
CA ASN A 166 -19.35 2.95 -17.84
C ASN A 166 -19.23 1.43 -17.74
N LYS A 167 -18.28 0.82 -18.46
CA LYS A 167 -18.03 -0.63 -18.39
C LYS A 167 -17.66 -1.09 -16.98
N HIS A 168 -16.76 -0.38 -16.30
CA HIS A 168 -16.21 -0.84 -15.02
C HIS A 168 -17.03 -0.38 -13.81
N LEU A 169 -17.82 0.68 -13.95
CA LEU A 169 -18.69 1.17 -12.89
C LEU A 169 -20.13 0.61 -12.97
N ALA A 170 -20.50 -0.08 -14.05
CA ALA A 170 -21.85 -0.67 -14.22
C ALA A 170 -22.27 -1.57 -13.05
N HIS A 171 -21.36 -2.42 -12.55
CA HIS A 171 -21.64 -3.32 -11.42
C HIS A 171 -21.81 -2.58 -10.08
N THR A 172 -21.28 -1.35 -9.98
CA THR A 172 -21.44 -0.48 -8.82
C THR A 172 -22.86 0.08 -8.71
N LYS A 173 -23.65 0.11 -9.80
CA LYS A 173 -25.07 0.51 -9.75
C LYS A 173 -26.00 -0.58 -9.21
N GLN A 174 -25.63 -1.86 -9.31
CA GLN A 174 -26.53 -3.00 -9.00
C GLN A 174 -26.33 -3.61 -7.61
N ASN A 175 -25.12 -3.57 -7.03
CA ASN A 175 -24.78 -4.33 -5.83
C ASN A 175 -25.13 -3.68 -4.47
N PHE A 176 -25.80 -2.51 -4.45
CA PHE A 176 -26.03 -1.76 -3.20
C PHE A 176 -27.49 -1.71 -2.72
N VAL A 177 -28.41 -2.45 -3.36
CA VAL A 177 -29.81 -2.56 -2.91
C VAL A 177 -29.98 -3.55 -1.73
N SER A 178 -28.96 -4.36 -1.42
CA SER A 178 -29.10 -5.44 -0.43
C SER A 178 -27.93 -5.50 0.57
N LYS A 179 -27.75 -4.44 1.38
CA LYS A 179 -27.23 -4.51 2.76
C LYS A 179 -27.11 -3.10 3.35
N SER A 180 -28.18 -2.59 3.93
CA SER A 180 -28.09 -1.58 4.98
C SER A 180 -27.59 -2.28 6.25
N ILE A 181 -26.27 -2.32 6.46
CA ILE A 181 -25.71 -2.73 7.75
C ILE A 181 -25.76 -1.51 8.68
N PRO A 182 -26.30 -1.63 9.91
CA PRO A 182 -26.34 -0.54 10.88
C PRO A 182 -24.92 0.04 11.14
N ILE A 183 -24.81 1.36 11.05
CA ILE A 183 -23.56 2.14 11.10
C ILE A 183 -23.09 2.35 12.56
N SER A 184 -23.13 1.32 13.39
CA SER A 184 -22.67 1.40 14.79
C SER A 184 -21.57 0.40 15.14
N SER A 185 -21.02 -0.34 14.17
CA SER A 185 -19.94 -1.30 14.43
C SER A 185 -18.82 -1.30 13.37
N LEU A 186 -18.65 -0.21 12.63
CA LEU A 186 -17.57 -0.06 11.64
C LEU A 186 -16.71 1.16 11.96
N SER A 187 -16.09 1.15 13.14
CA SER A 187 -14.91 1.96 13.40
C SER A 187 -13.66 1.21 12.93
N ASN A 188 -12.88 1.87 12.07
CA ASN A 188 -11.52 1.55 11.63
C ASN A 188 -11.36 0.42 10.60
N THR A 189 -11.41 0.75 9.31
CA THR A 189 -10.52 0.14 8.31
C THR A 189 -10.50 0.95 7.01
N SER A 190 -9.57 1.90 6.87
CA SER A 190 -9.00 2.28 5.55
C SER A 190 -7.57 2.82 5.67
N THR A 191 -6.87 2.25 6.62
CA THR A 191 -5.44 2.22 6.64
C THR A 191 -5.07 0.75 6.72
N ALA A 192 -3.81 0.42 6.43
CA ALA A 192 -3.31 -0.82 6.99
C ALA A 192 -3.56 -0.71 8.50
N ASP A 193 -4.44 -1.54 9.02
CA ASP A 193 -4.85 -1.65 10.41
C ASP A 193 -3.62 -1.61 11.33
N ILE A 194 -2.54 -2.22 10.85
CA ILE A 194 -1.21 -2.24 11.44
C ILE A 194 -0.57 -0.87 11.70
N ASN A 195 -1.00 0.23 11.06
CA ASN A 195 -0.37 1.56 11.20
C ASN A 195 -0.97 2.39 12.35
N PHE A 196 -2.05 1.92 12.98
CA PHE A 196 -2.81 2.62 14.01
C PHE A 196 -2.83 1.77 15.27
N ASN A 197 -3.02 2.38 16.44
CA ASN A 197 -3.14 1.67 17.72
C ASN A 197 -2.05 0.60 17.92
N LEU A 198 -0.79 0.98 17.68
CA LEU A 198 0.33 0.05 17.81
C LEU A 198 0.35 -0.59 19.21
N PRO A 199 0.74 -1.87 19.30
CA PRO A 199 0.76 -2.57 20.58
C PRO A 199 1.70 -1.88 21.55
N LYS A 200 1.27 -1.74 22.80
CA LYS A 200 2.09 -1.16 23.87
C LYS A 200 3.04 -2.22 24.43
N THR A 201 4.28 -1.81 24.66
CA THR A 201 5.31 -2.62 25.31
C THR A 201 6.12 -1.73 26.26
N LYS A 202 6.71 -2.34 27.30
CA LYS A 202 7.74 -1.74 28.16
C LYS A 202 9.16 -1.89 27.57
N LEU A 203 9.29 -2.39 26.34
CA LEU A 203 10.61 -2.58 25.74
C LEU A 203 11.33 -1.25 25.58
N GLN A 204 12.57 -1.22 26.05
CA GLN A 204 13.49 -0.11 25.89
C GLN A 204 14.80 -0.67 25.36
N ASN A 205 15.10 -0.40 24.09
CA ASN A 205 16.34 -0.85 23.46
C ASN A 205 17.14 0.33 22.88
N PRO A 206 17.62 1.25 23.73
CA PRO A 206 18.26 2.49 23.29
C PRO A 206 19.62 2.30 22.63
N ASP A 207 20.20 1.09 22.68
CA ASP A 207 21.48 0.75 22.05
C ASP A 207 21.29 -0.05 20.75
N ALA A 208 20.06 -0.44 20.42
CA ALA A 208 19.80 -1.08 19.15
C ALA A 208 19.93 -0.09 17.99
N ILE A 209 20.46 -0.59 16.87
CA ILE A 209 20.66 0.17 15.64
C ILE A 209 19.87 -0.49 14.52
N ALA A 210 19.19 0.32 13.71
CA ALA A 210 18.46 -0.18 12.56
C ALA A 210 18.89 0.49 11.26
N VAL A 211 18.93 -0.28 10.17
CA VAL A 211 19.05 0.24 8.80
C VAL A 211 17.83 -0.24 8.02
N VAL A 212 16.98 0.70 7.60
CA VAL A 212 15.70 0.44 6.94
C VAL A 212 15.76 1.01 5.53
N ILE A 213 15.76 0.15 4.53
CA ILE A 213 15.90 0.52 3.12
C ILE A 213 14.57 0.31 2.41
N GLY A 214 14.07 1.36 1.76
CA GLY A 214 12.87 1.30 0.92
C GLY A 214 13.16 1.88 -0.45
N ASN A 215 13.38 1.02 -1.45
CA ASN A 215 13.66 1.44 -2.81
C ASN A 215 12.38 1.36 -3.64
N ARG A 216 11.83 2.52 -4.01
CA ARG A 216 10.59 2.66 -4.79
C ARG A 216 10.87 3.15 -6.21
N PHE A 217 11.60 4.25 -6.36
CA PHE A 217 11.77 4.96 -7.62
C PHE A 217 13.05 4.52 -8.35
N TYR A 218 12.92 3.47 -9.16
CA TYR A 218 14.02 2.92 -9.94
C TYR A 218 14.21 3.68 -11.25
N LYS A 219 15.48 3.97 -11.60
CA LYS A 219 15.81 4.70 -12.83
C LYS A 219 15.75 3.82 -14.07
N LYS A 220 15.97 2.51 -13.93
CA LYS A 220 16.21 1.56 -15.04
C LYS A 220 15.33 0.30 -14.98
N THR A 221 14.35 0.25 -14.08
CA THR A 221 13.40 -0.85 -13.98
C THR A 221 12.08 -0.36 -13.36
N LYS A 222 11.09 -1.24 -13.27
CA LYS A 222 9.75 -0.92 -12.73
C LYS A 222 9.85 -0.49 -11.27
N ASN A 223 9.02 0.46 -10.86
CA ASN A 223 8.99 0.95 -9.49
C ASN A 223 8.36 -0.07 -8.52
N VAL A 224 8.82 -0.07 -7.27
CA VAL A 224 8.25 -0.89 -6.19
C VAL A 224 7.29 -0.02 -5.38
N GLN A 225 6.00 -0.09 -5.70
CA GLN A 225 5.00 0.91 -5.35
C GLN A 225 4.95 1.30 -3.86
N PHE A 226 5.10 0.33 -2.95
CA PHE A 226 4.90 0.53 -1.52
C PHE A 226 6.16 0.51 -0.66
N ALA A 227 7.36 0.44 -1.27
CA ALA A 227 8.60 0.32 -0.50
C ALA A 227 8.84 1.46 0.50
N HIS A 228 8.42 2.69 0.17
CA HIS A 228 8.47 3.81 1.11
C HIS A 228 7.49 3.67 2.28
N ASN A 229 6.27 3.18 2.01
CA ASN A 229 5.26 2.96 3.05
C ASN A 229 5.73 1.87 4.01
N ASP A 230 6.29 0.79 3.45
CA ASP A 230 6.85 -0.32 4.21
C ASP A 230 7.98 0.16 5.14
N ALA A 231 8.93 0.92 4.62
CA ALA A 231 10.03 1.49 5.40
C ALA A 231 9.51 2.42 6.53
N ALA A 232 8.50 3.24 6.25
CA ALA A 232 7.89 4.12 7.23
C ALA A 232 7.19 3.35 8.36
N ALA A 233 6.42 2.31 8.01
CA ALA A 233 5.74 1.48 9.00
C ALA A 233 6.74 0.69 9.87
N ILE A 234 7.79 0.14 9.27
CA ILE A 234 8.87 -0.55 9.99
C ILE A 234 9.57 0.42 10.96
N LYS A 235 9.93 1.64 10.53
CA LYS A 235 10.51 2.66 11.44
C LYS A 235 9.59 2.89 12.64
N LYS A 236 8.29 3.02 12.40
CA LYS A 236 7.29 3.27 13.45
C LYS A 236 7.25 2.13 14.48
N TYR A 237 7.23 0.87 14.03
CA TYR A 237 7.26 -0.28 14.96
C TYR A 237 8.57 -0.38 15.74
N LEU A 238 9.72 -0.11 15.09
CA LEU A 238 11.01 -0.09 15.77
C LEU A 238 11.03 0.92 16.93
N MET A 239 10.46 2.10 16.71
CA MET A 239 10.37 3.14 17.74
C MET A 239 9.33 2.81 18.81
N ASP A 240 8.08 2.62 18.39
CA ASP A 240 6.92 2.64 19.29
C ASP A 240 6.67 1.29 19.97
N VAL A 241 7.17 0.18 19.40
CA VAL A 241 6.93 -1.19 19.90
C VAL A 241 8.22 -1.83 20.42
N LEU A 242 9.37 -1.54 19.81
CA LEU A 242 10.65 -2.15 20.20
C LEU A 242 11.56 -1.20 21.00
N GLY A 243 11.14 0.06 21.19
CA GLY A 243 11.85 1.03 22.03
C GLY A 243 13.21 1.47 21.47
N TYR A 244 13.37 1.47 20.14
CA TYR A 244 14.59 1.95 19.50
C TYR A 244 14.60 3.49 19.52
N LYS A 245 15.76 4.09 19.79
CA LYS A 245 15.93 5.54 19.65
C LYS A 245 15.84 5.95 18.19
N GLU A 246 15.12 7.02 17.90
CA GLU A 246 14.98 7.53 16.53
C GLU A 246 16.34 7.79 15.86
N GLY A 247 17.30 8.39 16.59
CA GLY A 247 18.65 8.65 16.09
C GLY A 247 19.47 7.40 15.74
N ASN A 248 19.01 6.21 16.15
CA ASN A 248 19.65 4.93 15.81
C ASN A 248 18.96 4.22 14.64
N ILE A 249 17.91 4.80 14.05
CA ILE A 249 17.17 4.21 12.92
C ILE A 249 17.50 4.98 11.65
N PHE A 250 18.36 4.40 10.83
CA PHE A 250 18.78 4.96 9.56
C PHE A 250 17.83 4.52 8.45
N VAL A 251 16.97 5.42 7.99
CA VAL A 251 16.08 5.16 6.86
C VAL A 251 16.73 5.64 5.56
N LEU A 252 16.90 4.73 4.60
CA LEU A 252 17.39 5.03 3.26
C LEU A 252 16.26 4.81 2.26
N GLN A 253 15.69 5.91 1.75
CA GLN A 253 14.71 5.86 0.66
C GLN A 253 15.44 5.99 -0.67
N ASP A 254 15.11 5.10 -1.61
CA ASP A 254 15.70 5.08 -2.95
C ASP A 254 17.23 5.07 -2.94
N ALA A 255 17.79 4.13 -2.16
CA ALA A 255 19.23 4.03 -1.91
C ALA A 255 20.01 3.73 -3.21
N LEU A 256 21.07 4.50 -3.42
CA LEU A 256 22.09 4.24 -4.43
C LEU A 256 23.01 3.11 -3.96
N LYS A 257 23.79 2.53 -4.88
CA LYS A 257 24.79 1.53 -4.52
C LYS A 257 25.76 2.05 -3.45
N SER A 258 26.21 3.29 -3.61
CA SER A 258 27.12 3.95 -2.67
C SER A 258 26.55 4.09 -1.27
N ASP A 259 25.23 4.30 -1.12
CA ASP A 259 24.58 4.41 0.18
C ASP A 259 24.59 3.07 0.91
N ILE A 260 24.28 1.99 0.18
CA ILE A 260 24.29 0.61 0.71
C ILE A 260 25.72 0.23 1.11
N GLU A 261 26.71 0.50 0.26
CA GLU A 261 28.13 0.26 0.55
C GLU A 261 28.63 1.10 1.73
N LEU A 262 28.18 2.35 1.87
CA LEU A 262 28.56 3.21 2.99
C LEU A 262 28.09 2.63 4.33
N PHE A 263 26.92 1.99 4.38
CA PHE A 263 26.40 1.38 5.60
C PHE A 263 26.99 0.02 5.90
N PHE A 264 27.02 -0.88 4.92
CA PHE A 264 27.38 -2.30 5.12
C PHE A 264 28.82 -2.64 4.73
N GLY A 265 29.55 -1.69 4.13
CA GLY A 265 30.88 -1.90 3.60
C GLY A 265 30.88 -2.64 2.26
N VAL A 266 32.08 -2.90 1.76
CA VAL A 266 32.35 -3.61 0.50
C VAL A 266 33.03 -4.95 0.76
N LYS A 267 33.27 -5.74 -0.29
CA LYS A 267 34.03 -6.99 -0.17
C LYS A 267 35.41 -6.70 0.43
N GLY A 268 35.74 -7.37 1.53
CA GLY A 268 37.02 -7.20 2.22
C GLY A 268 37.04 -6.08 3.26
N ASN A 269 36.07 -5.16 3.25
CA ASN A 269 35.97 -4.08 4.24
C ASN A 269 34.54 -3.96 4.78
N HIS A 270 34.31 -4.47 5.99
CA HIS A 270 33.02 -4.45 6.68
C HIS A 270 32.79 -3.19 7.53
N LYS A 271 33.78 -2.28 7.62
CA LYS A 271 33.77 -1.13 8.53
C LYS A 271 33.00 0.09 7.98
N GLY A 272 31.75 -0.12 7.57
CA GLY A 272 30.82 0.95 7.17
C GLY A 272 30.23 1.72 8.36
N LYS A 273 29.27 2.62 8.09
CA LYS A 273 28.56 3.39 9.13
C LYS A 273 27.92 2.50 10.20
N LEU A 274 27.39 1.34 9.82
CA LEU A 274 26.77 0.41 10.77
C LEU A 274 27.79 -0.10 11.80
N HIS A 275 28.98 -0.50 11.36
CA HIS A 275 30.08 -0.90 12.24
C HIS A 275 30.48 0.21 13.22
N ASN A 276 30.50 1.46 12.76
CA ASN A 276 30.96 2.58 13.58
C ASN A 276 29.91 3.06 14.59
N THR A 277 28.63 2.79 14.32
CA THR A 277 27.51 3.26 15.17
C THR A 277 27.17 2.25 16.26
N LEU A 278 27.37 0.95 16.01
CA LEU A 278 27.04 -0.09 16.98
C LEU A 278 27.99 -0.07 18.19
N LYS A 279 27.47 -0.53 19.34
CA LYS A 279 28.25 -0.78 20.55
C LYS A 279 28.65 -2.26 20.58
N PRO A 280 29.95 -2.60 20.53
CA PRO A 280 30.42 -3.98 20.48
C PRO A 280 29.85 -4.86 21.61
N GLY A 281 29.32 -6.02 21.26
CA GLY A 281 28.70 -7.00 22.16
C GLY A 281 27.38 -6.57 22.80
N LYS A 282 26.92 -5.33 22.56
CA LYS A 282 25.76 -4.74 23.23
C LYS A 282 24.60 -4.46 22.28
N SER A 283 24.88 -3.89 21.10
CA SER A 283 23.82 -3.49 20.16
C SER A 283 23.15 -4.69 19.51
N ASP A 284 21.82 -4.71 19.57
CA ASP A 284 20.98 -5.50 18.67
C ASP A 284 20.88 -4.75 17.32
N ILE A 285 21.11 -5.43 16.20
CA ILE A 285 21.00 -4.82 14.87
C ILE A 285 19.77 -5.33 14.15
N PHE A 286 19.01 -4.41 13.56
CA PHE A 286 17.87 -4.72 12.70
C PHE A 286 18.08 -4.15 11.29
N ILE A 287 18.09 -5.01 10.27
CA ILE A 287 18.13 -4.57 8.87
C ILE A 287 16.82 -4.92 8.20
N TYR A 288 16.22 -3.95 7.52
CA TYR A 288 15.05 -4.13 6.68
C TYR A 288 15.33 -3.66 5.26
N TYR A 289 14.89 -4.43 4.27
CA TYR A 289 14.98 -4.06 2.85
C TYR A 289 13.65 -4.34 2.16
N SER A 290 13.05 -3.32 1.54
CA SER A 290 11.95 -3.43 0.58
C SER A 290 12.38 -2.87 -0.76
N GLY A 291 12.27 -3.68 -1.82
CA GLY A 291 12.74 -3.31 -3.15
C GLY A 291 12.92 -4.52 -4.07
N HIS A 292 13.63 -4.31 -5.18
CA HIS A 292 14.00 -5.38 -6.10
C HIS A 292 15.23 -6.14 -5.64
N GLY A 293 15.16 -7.46 -5.72
CA GLY A 293 16.31 -8.34 -5.75
C GLY A 293 16.55 -8.86 -7.17
N ALA A 294 17.77 -9.30 -7.45
CA ALA A 294 18.08 -9.95 -8.72
C ALA A 294 19.11 -11.08 -8.57
N PRO A 295 19.04 -12.12 -9.40
CA PRO A 295 20.15 -13.02 -9.64
C PRO A 295 21.16 -12.38 -10.60
N GLY A 296 22.44 -12.59 -10.37
CA GLY A 296 23.46 -12.40 -11.39
C GLY A 296 23.26 -13.43 -12.51
N LEU A 297 23.20 -12.98 -13.76
CA LEU A 297 22.93 -13.82 -14.93
C LEU A 297 24.05 -14.84 -15.20
N LYS A 298 25.29 -14.53 -14.81
CA LYS A 298 26.48 -15.37 -15.02
C LYS A 298 26.88 -16.13 -13.77
N ASN A 299 26.82 -15.47 -12.61
CA ASN A 299 27.35 -16.05 -11.37
C ASN A 299 26.27 -16.65 -10.45
N HIS A 300 24.98 -16.47 -10.79
CA HIS A 300 23.83 -16.97 -10.04
C HIS A 300 23.79 -16.51 -8.56
N GLN A 301 24.48 -15.43 -8.20
CA GLN A 301 24.44 -14.86 -6.86
C GLN A 301 23.27 -13.89 -6.72
N ALA A 302 22.75 -13.75 -5.49
CA ALA A 302 21.69 -12.77 -5.20
C ALA A 302 22.28 -11.37 -4.96
N TYR A 303 21.57 -10.35 -5.43
CA TYR A 303 21.92 -8.94 -5.25
C TYR A 303 20.73 -8.14 -4.75
N PHE A 304 20.98 -7.18 -3.86
CA PHE A 304 20.09 -6.02 -3.74
C PHE A 304 20.26 -5.20 -5.02
N VAL A 305 19.15 -4.67 -5.54
CA VAL A 305 19.14 -3.76 -6.68
C VAL A 305 18.98 -2.33 -6.15
N PRO A 306 20.07 -1.52 -6.14
CA PRO A 306 19.98 -0.07 -5.92
C PRO A 306 19.13 0.63 -6.98
N VAL A 307 18.61 1.82 -6.70
CA VAL A 307 17.72 2.51 -7.64
C VAL A 307 18.40 2.98 -8.93
N ASP A 308 19.72 3.10 -8.94
CA ASP A 308 20.56 3.46 -10.09
C ASP A 308 21.11 2.24 -10.87
N CYS A 309 20.90 1.03 -10.36
CA CYS A 309 21.34 -0.21 -10.97
C CYS A 309 20.48 -0.58 -12.19
N ASP A 310 21.15 -0.97 -13.27
CA ASP A 310 20.51 -1.69 -14.37
C ASP A 310 20.47 -3.19 -14.01
N PRO A 311 19.29 -3.82 -13.91
CA PRO A 311 19.20 -5.24 -13.60
C PRO A 311 20.00 -6.16 -14.53
N HIS A 312 20.15 -5.81 -15.82
CA HIS A 312 20.92 -6.61 -16.78
C HIS A 312 22.43 -6.60 -16.48
N TYR A 313 22.89 -5.61 -15.72
CA TYR A 313 24.27 -5.46 -15.27
C TYR A 313 24.38 -5.53 -13.75
N VAL A 314 23.49 -6.27 -13.09
CA VAL A 314 23.42 -6.32 -11.62
C VAL A 314 24.70 -6.81 -10.96
N GLU A 315 25.51 -7.60 -11.66
CA GLU A 315 26.80 -8.07 -11.16
C GLU A 315 27.82 -6.93 -10.96
N LEU A 316 27.62 -5.82 -11.67
CA LEU A 316 28.42 -4.60 -11.60
C LEU A 316 27.72 -3.52 -10.76
N GLY A 317 26.42 -3.30 -11.00
CA GLY A 317 25.64 -2.23 -10.37
C GLY A 317 24.92 -2.60 -9.08
N GLY A 318 24.73 -3.89 -8.81
CA GLY A 318 24.06 -4.40 -7.62
C GLY A 318 24.99 -4.54 -6.41
N TYR A 319 24.39 -4.72 -5.24
CA TYR A 319 25.12 -5.05 -4.02
C TYR A 319 24.96 -6.55 -3.67
N PRO A 320 26.03 -7.37 -3.73
CA PRO A 320 25.91 -8.80 -3.55
C PRO A 320 25.46 -9.17 -2.11
N LEU A 321 24.40 -9.97 -1.98
CA LEU A 321 23.96 -10.47 -0.66
C LEU A 321 25.03 -11.34 0.01
N SER A 322 25.88 -11.99 -0.78
CA SER A 322 27.01 -12.76 -0.26
C SER A 322 28.00 -11.87 0.50
N VAL A 323 28.25 -10.65 0.01
CA VAL A 323 29.09 -9.63 0.66
C VAL A 323 28.38 -9.06 1.88
N PHE A 324 27.08 -8.74 1.74
CA PHE A 324 26.23 -8.28 2.83
C PHE A 324 26.34 -9.20 4.06
N TYR A 325 26.03 -10.49 3.90
CA TYR A 325 26.06 -11.44 5.01
C TYR A 325 27.48 -11.68 5.55
N GLN A 326 28.51 -11.72 4.69
CA GLN A 326 29.90 -11.85 5.13
C GLN A 326 30.36 -10.66 5.98
N ASN A 327 29.91 -9.44 5.64
CA ASN A 327 30.24 -8.25 6.40
C ASN A 327 29.48 -8.22 7.73
N LEU A 328 28.18 -8.57 7.73
CA LEU A 328 27.41 -8.69 8.97
C LEU A 328 28.00 -9.72 9.94
N ALA A 329 28.50 -10.86 9.44
CA ALA A 329 29.13 -11.90 10.27
C ALA A 329 30.40 -11.45 10.99
N LYS A 330 31.01 -10.32 10.56
CA LYS A 330 32.20 -9.73 11.19
C LYS A 330 31.86 -8.64 12.21
N LEU A 331 30.62 -8.19 12.27
CA LEU A 331 30.21 -7.15 13.21
C LEU A 331 30.12 -7.73 14.63
N PRO A 332 30.66 -7.03 15.66
CA PRO A 332 30.56 -7.48 17.04
C PRO A 332 29.19 -7.12 17.63
N THR A 333 28.12 -7.72 17.13
CA THR A 333 26.74 -7.46 17.57
C THR A 333 26.32 -8.37 18.73
N LYS A 334 25.29 -7.98 19.48
CA LYS A 334 24.61 -8.86 20.44
C LYS A 334 23.70 -9.85 19.71
N SER A 335 22.89 -9.34 18.78
CA SER A 335 22.04 -10.11 17.87
C SER A 335 21.89 -9.38 16.53
N THR A 336 21.45 -10.09 15.50
CA THR A 336 21.25 -9.51 14.16
C THR A 336 20.00 -10.08 13.52
N THR A 337 19.05 -9.20 13.23
CA THR A 337 17.80 -9.53 12.54
C THR A 337 17.84 -8.92 11.15
N VAL A 338 17.59 -9.73 10.13
CA VAL A 338 17.49 -9.29 8.73
C VAL A 338 16.10 -9.63 8.23
N VAL A 339 15.41 -8.64 7.67
CA VAL A 339 14.06 -8.77 7.10
C VAL A 339 14.10 -8.31 5.64
N LEU A 340 13.78 -9.20 4.71
CA LEU A 340 13.86 -8.94 3.27
C LEU A 340 12.49 -9.07 2.60
N ASP A 341 11.92 -7.95 2.16
CA ASP A 341 10.74 -7.89 1.30
C ASP A 341 11.16 -7.64 -0.17
N ALA A 342 11.69 -8.70 -0.80
CA ALA A 342 12.19 -8.65 -2.18
C ALA A 342 12.11 -10.02 -2.87
N CYS A 343 11.98 -10.00 -4.20
CA CYS A 343 12.13 -11.20 -5.04
C CYS A 343 13.57 -11.29 -5.51
N PHE A 344 14.28 -12.40 -5.27
CA PHE A 344 15.66 -12.57 -5.76
C PHE A 344 15.78 -13.45 -6.99
N SER A 345 14.70 -14.08 -7.45
CA SER A 345 14.68 -14.98 -8.62
C SER A 345 14.71 -14.23 -9.97
N GLY A 346 14.47 -12.92 -9.95
CA GLY A 346 14.50 -12.06 -11.13
C GLY A 346 13.19 -11.99 -11.95
N ASN A 347 12.15 -12.73 -11.52
CA ASN A 347 10.88 -12.84 -12.26
C ASN A 347 10.19 -11.50 -12.58
N THR A 348 10.39 -10.48 -11.73
CA THR A 348 9.71 -9.18 -11.85
C THR A 348 10.52 -8.13 -12.61
N ILE A 349 11.81 -8.38 -12.83
CA ILE A 349 12.77 -7.38 -13.32
C ILE A 349 13.40 -7.76 -14.66
N PHE A 350 13.40 -9.04 -15.03
CA PHE A 350 13.85 -9.49 -16.34
C PHE A 350 12.66 -9.92 -17.19
N GLU A 351 12.57 -9.37 -18.39
CA GLU A 351 11.54 -9.73 -19.36
C GLU A 351 12.07 -10.81 -20.30
N ASN A 352 11.21 -11.78 -20.66
CA ASN A 352 11.51 -12.86 -21.62
C ASN A 352 12.68 -13.79 -21.27
N ILE A 353 13.07 -13.89 -20.00
CA ILE A 353 14.00 -14.92 -19.52
C ILE A 353 13.35 -15.77 -18.43
N SER A 354 13.75 -17.04 -18.38
CA SER A 354 13.30 -17.94 -17.32
C SER A 354 13.89 -17.51 -15.97
N PRO A 355 13.15 -17.70 -14.86
CA PRO A 355 13.67 -17.49 -13.51
C PRO A 355 15.00 -18.20 -13.29
N ILE A 356 15.93 -17.52 -12.62
CA ILE A 356 17.25 -18.08 -12.32
C ILE A 356 17.28 -18.49 -10.86
N LYS A 357 17.58 -19.77 -10.62
CA LYS A 357 17.77 -20.29 -9.27
C LYS A 357 18.99 -19.65 -8.61
N VAL A 358 18.76 -19.02 -7.47
CA VAL A 358 19.76 -18.22 -6.77
C VAL A 358 20.57 -19.07 -5.79
N LYS A 359 21.89 -18.89 -5.77
CA LYS A 359 22.76 -19.41 -4.71
C LYS A 359 22.91 -18.37 -3.60
N SER A 360 22.36 -18.64 -2.43
CA SER A 360 22.57 -17.81 -1.24
C SER A 360 22.99 -18.66 -0.05
N LYS A 361 24.06 -18.25 0.64
CA LYS A 361 24.47 -18.82 1.94
C LYS A 361 23.61 -18.30 3.11
N GLY A 362 22.75 -17.31 2.86
CA GLY A 362 21.90 -16.68 3.86
C GLY A 362 22.68 -16.12 5.06
N ILE A 363 22.02 -16.11 6.21
CA ILE A 363 22.51 -15.58 7.49
C ILE A 363 23.53 -16.51 8.20
N LYS A 364 24.06 -17.54 7.51
CA LYS A 364 24.98 -18.52 8.12
C LYS A 364 26.29 -17.84 8.56
N GLY A 365 26.68 -18.04 9.82
CA GLY A 365 27.89 -17.47 10.41
C GLY A 365 27.68 -16.17 11.17
N ILE A 366 26.48 -15.59 11.14
CA ILE A 366 26.11 -14.45 12.00
C ILE A 366 25.66 -15.00 13.36
N LYS A 367 26.31 -14.55 14.44
CA LYS A 367 25.99 -14.95 15.81
C LYS A 367 24.61 -14.39 16.20
N ASN A 368 23.77 -15.20 16.83
CA ASN A 368 22.40 -14.83 17.21
C ASN A 368 21.64 -14.19 16.04
N GLY A 369 21.80 -14.78 14.86
CA GLY A 369 21.28 -14.27 13.61
C GLY A 369 19.90 -14.82 13.31
N VAL A 370 19.00 -13.96 12.82
CA VAL A 370 17.69 -14.33 12.27
C VAL A 370 17.51 -13.68 10.90
N LEU A 371 17.00 -14.45 9.94
CA LEU A 371 16.57 -13.96 8.63
C LEU A 371 15.08 -14.26 8.47
N LEU A 372 14.29 -13.26 8.11
CA LEU A 372 12.94 -13.41 7.59
C LEU A 372 12.91 -12.87 6.16
N ALA A 373 12.41 -13.64 5.21
CA ALA A 373 12.32 -13.24 3.81
C ALA A 373 10.92 -13.48 3.24
N ALA A 374 10.46 -12.59 2.37
CA ALA A 374 9.13 -12.61 1.77
C ALA A 374 8.85 -13.82 0.86
N THR A 375 9.91 -14.43 0.31
CA THR A 375 9.82 -15.49 -0.69
C THR A 375 10.93 -16.53 -0.54
N GLY A 376 10.65 -17.75 -0.98
CA GLY A 376 11.67 -18.73 -1.34
C GLY A 376 12.44 -18.36 -2.62
N GLN A 377 13.43 -19.17 -2.98
CA GLN A 377 14.39 -18.87 -4.07
C GLN A 377 13.78 -18.69 -5.47
N ASP A 378 12.61 -19.27 -5.73
CA ASP A 378 11.97 -19.30 -7.06
C ASP A 378 10.56 -18.67 -7.06
N GLN A 379 10.23 -17.86 -6.04
CA GLN A 379 8.91 -17.25 -5.84
C GLN A 379 8.93 -15.72 -5.96
N VAL A 380 7.74 -15.14 -6.16
CA VAL A 380 7.55 -13.69 -6.32
C VAL A 380 6.93 -13.10 -5.06
N ALA A 381 7.43 -11.94 -4.64
CA ALA A 381 6.88 -11.11 -3.59
C ALA A 381 5.83 -10.18 -4.19
N SER A 382 4.65 -10.15 -3.58
CA SER A 382 3.51 -9.37 -4.07
C SER A 382 3.19 -8.18 -3.18
N TRP A 383 2.45 -7.23 -3.75
CA TRP A 383 1.88 -6.10 -3.02
C TRP A 383 0.51 -6.45 -2.44
N TYR A 384 0.16 -5.89 -1.28
CA TYR A 384 -1.21 -5.88 -0.79
C TYR A 384 -1.82 -4.50 -1.03
N ASN A 385 -2.30 -4.28 -2.26
CA ASN A 385 -2.75 -2.95 -2.72
C ASN A 385 -3.77 -2.29 -1.78
N ALA A 386 -4.77 -3.04 -1.30
CA ALA A 386 -5.78 -2.54 -0.37
C ALA A 386 -5.20 -2.12 1.00
N LYS A 387 -4.02 -2.62 1.36
CA LYS A 387 -3.28 -2.29 2.58
C LYS A 387 -2.12 -1.34 2.32
N GLN A 388 -1.85 -0.99 1.07
CA GLN A 388 -0.78 -0.08 0.65
C GLN A 388 0.63 -0.46 1.17
N HIS A 389 0.90 -1.76 1.25
CA HIS A 389 2.17 -2.33 1.71
C HIS A 389 2.61 -3.49 0.82
N GLY A 390 3.89 -3.87 0.89
CA GLY A 390 4.31 -5.22 0.52
C GLY A 390 3.51 -6.25 1.32
N MET A 391 3.03 -7.32 0.67
CA MET A 391 2.15 -8.27 1.34
C MET A 391 2.88 -8.95 2.51
N PHE A 392 4.16 -9.27 2.34
CA PHE A 392 4.99 -9.81 3.42
C PHE A 392 5.14 -8.81 4.57
N THR A 393 5.49 -7.55 4.28
CA THR A 393 5.60 -6.51 5.30
C THR A 393 4.30 -6.31 6.07
N TYR A 394 3.16 -6.31 5.37
CA TYR A 394 1.86 -6.23 6.02
C TYR A 394 1.64 -7.39 7.01
N PHE A 395 1.87 -8.64 6.59
CA PHE A 395 1.67 -9.79 7.46
C PHE A 395 2.69 -9.85 8.61
N LEU A 396 3.93 -9.42 8.38
CA LEU A 396 4.94 -9.28 9.43
C LEU A 396 4.49 -8.32 10.53
N LEU A 397 4.07 -7.11 10.14
CA LEU A 397 3.58 -6.12 11.09
C LEU A 397 2.25 -6.55 11.72
N LYS A 398 1.39 -7.24 10.96
CA LYS A 398 0.13 -7.79 11.48
C LYS A 398 0.35 -8.87 12.53
N ALA A 399 1.38 -9.70 12.39
CA ALA A 399 1.75 -10.71 13.40
C ALA A 399 2.03 -10.07 14.76
N ILE A 400 2.71 -8.92 14.74
CA ILE A 400 3.06 -8.15 15.93
C ILE A 400 1.86 -7.36 16.45
N HIS A 401 1.10 -6.76 15.54
CA HIS A 401 -0.06 -5.95 15.85
C HIS A 401 -1.10 -6.74 16.65
N ASN A 402 -1.67 -6.13 17.70
CA ASN A 402 -2.63 -6.75 18.62
C ASN A 402 -2.21 -8.13 19.16
N LYS A 403 -0.90 -8.41 19.26
CA LYS A 403 -0.38 -9.71 19.70
C LYS A 403 -0.90 -10.88 18.86
N ASN A 404 -1.22 -10.69 17.57
CA ASN A 404 -1.89 -11.72 16.75
C ASN A 404 -1.10 -13.04 16.60
N ALA A 405 0.23 -13.01 16.77
CA ALA A 405 1.08 -14.18 16.72
C ALA A 405 1.33 -14.85 18.09
N ASP A 406 0.83 -14.28 19.19
CA ASP A 406 0.97 -14.79 20.57
C ASP A 406 -0.08 -15.88 20.80
N ILE A 407 0.15 -17.06 20.23
CA ILE A 407 -0.84 -18.15 20.20
C ILE A 407 -0.94 -18.83 21.59
N ASP A 408 0.17 -18.90 22.32
CA ASP A 408 0.23 -19.47 23.67
C ASP A 408 -0.12 -18.47 24.77
N ASN A 409 -0.35 -17.19 24.42
CA ASN A 409 -0.78 -16.11 25.33
C ASN A 409 0.21 -15.87 26.47
N ASP A 410 1.51 -16.07 26.22
CA ASP A 410 2.56 -15.83 27.20
C ASP A 410 3.04 -14.36 27.23
N HIS A 411 2.39 -13.51 26.42
CA HIS A 411 2.71 -12.10 26.22
C HIS A 411 4.10 -11.86 25.60
N GLN A 412 4.64 -12.85 24.91
CA GLN A 412 5.90 -12.75 24.19
C GLN A 412 5.72 -13.21 22.75
N LEU A 413 6.58 -12.72 21.86
CA LEU A 413 6.66 -13.18 20.49
C LEU A 413 8.08 -13.57 20.17
N THR A 414 8.29 -14.85 19.91
CA THR A 414 9.50 -15.34 19.27
C THR A 414 9.45 -15.09 17.76
N PHE A 415 10.62 -15.07 17.13
CA PHE A 415 10.68 -15.03 15.66
C PHE A 415 9.95 -16.22 15.02
N LYS A 416 9.89 -17.37 15.70
CA LYS A 416 9.21 -18.57 15.24
C LYS A 416 7.68 -18.43 15.28
N GLU A 417 7.09 -17.82 16.31
CA GLU A 417 5.65 -17.48 16.32
C GLU A 417 5.31 -16.55 15.17
N ILE A 418 6.07 -15.46 15.04
CA ILE A 418 5.85 -14.46 13.98
C ILE A 418 5.94 -15.14 12.60
N TYR A 419 6.95 -15.97 12.37
CA TYR A 419 7.06 -16.74 11.14
C TYR A 419 5.85 -17.66 10.91
N ARG A 420 5.41 -18.40 11.93
CA ARG A 420 4.24 -19.31 11.83
C ARG A 420 2.98 -18.54 11.44
N PHE A 421 2.75 -17.38 12.04
CA PHE A 421 1.62 -16.51 11.69
C PHE A 421 1.68 -16.05 10.23
N ILE A 422 2.84 -15.58 9.78
CA ILE A 422 3.01 -15.13 8.39
C ILE A 422 2.86 -16.31 7.41
N ALA A 423 3.41 -17.48 7.76
CA ALA A 423 3.45 -18.68 6.90
C ALA A 423 2.15 -19.51 6.92
N ASP A 424 1.15 -19.10 7.68
CA ASP A 424 -0.13 -19.81 7.78
C ASP A 424 -0.79 -19.94 6.40
N LYS A 425 -1.07 -21.17 5.97
CA LYS A 425 -1.64 -21.49 4.65
C LYS A 425 -3.13 -21.18 4.50
N THR A 426 -3.80 -20.88 5.60
CA THR A 426 -5.24 -20.61 5.69
C THR A 426 -5.54 -19.12 5.82
N ASN A 427 -4.70 -18.39 6.57
CA ASN A 427 -4.96 -17.00 6.93
C ASN A 427 -3.72 -16.08 6.81
N GLY A 428 -2.56 -16.62 6.47
CA GLY A 428 -1.30 -15.90 6.32
C GLY A 428 -0.97 -15.52 4.87
N LEU A 429 0.27 -15.10 4.67
CA LEU A 429 0.81 -14.65 3.38
C LEU A 429 0.52 -15.62 2.22
N PRO A 430 0.73 -16.96 2.33
CA PRO A 430 0.50 -17.87 1.20
C PRO A 430 -0.95 -17.90 0.73
N TYR A 431 -1.91 -17.85 1.65
CA TYR A 431 -3.34 -17.85 1.30
C TYR A 431 -3.72 -16.59 0.54
N TYR A 432 -3.32 -15.42 1.05
CA TYR A 432 -3.69 -14.14 0.45
C TYR A 432 -2.97 -13.89 -0.87
N ALA A 433 -1.71 -14.32 -1.01
CA ALA A 433 -0.99 -14.25 -2.28
C ALA A 433 -1.70 -15.06 -3.37
N ARG A 434 -2.12 -16.30 -3.05
CA ARG A 434 -2.90 -17.15 -3.97
C ARG A 434 -4.27 -16.54 -4.27
N ARG A 435 -4.99 -16.09 -3.25
CA ARG A 435 -6.37 -15.58 -3.39
C ARG A 435 -6.44 -14.28 -4.17
N ILE A 436 -5.52 -13.34 -3.95
CA ILE A 436 -5.57 -12.00 -4.55
C ILE A 436 -4.87 -11.99 -5.90
N HIS A 437 -3.74 -12.68 -6.03
CA HIS A 437 -2.86 -12.57 -7.20
C HIS A 437 -2.71 -13.86 -7.99
N GLY A 438 -3.21 -14.99 -7.49
CA GLY A 438 -3.07 -16.29 -8.17
C GLY A 438 -1.64 -16.83 -8.16
N ILE A 439 -0.77 -16.37 -7.26
CA ILE A 439 0.64 -16.77 -7.18
C ILE A 439 0.96 -17.55 -5.89
N GLU A 440 2.02 -18.33 -5.93
CA GLU A 440 2.64 -18.91 -4.74
C GLU A 440 3.67 -17.95 -4.15
N GLN A 441 3.49 -17.61 -2.88
CA GLN A 441 4.43 -16.82 -2.09
C GLN A 441 4.54 -17.42 -0.70
N SER A 442 5.70 -18.02 -0.40
CA SER A 442 5.97 -18.64 0.90
C SER A 442 7.10 -17.89 1.60
N PRO A 443 6.89 -17.38 2.82
CA PRO A 443 7.95 -16.72 3.56
C PRO A 443 9.00 -17.75 4.02
N VAL A 444 10.21 -17.28 4.30
CA VAL A 444 11.33 -18.10 4.78
C VAL A 444 11.85 -17.53 6.10
N ILE A 445 12.13 -18.41 7.05
CA ILE A 445 12.92 -18.11 8.25
C ILE A 445 14.27 -18.84 8.20
N GLY A 446 15.33 -18.20 8.67
CA GLY A 446 16.66 -18.79 8.79
C GLY A 446 17.45 -18.24 9.98
N GLY A 447 18.60 -18.85 10.24
CA GLY A 447 19.48 -18.50 11.36
C GLY A 447 19.29 -19.38 12.59
N ASN A 448 20.08 -19.14 13.63
CA ASN A 448 20.15 -20.00 14.81
C ASN A 448 19.36 -19.49 16.03
N ALA A 449 18.86 -18.25 15.98
CA ALA A 449 18.10 -17.62 17.06
C ALA A 449 16.59 -17.54 16.79
N GLN A 450 16.02 -18.50 16.06
CA GLN A 450 14.60 -18.48 15.64
C GLN A 450 13.63 -18.56 16.83
N HIS A 451 14.04 -19.17 17.94
CA HIS A 451 13.24 -19.26 19.17
C HIS A 451 13.54 -18.13 20.16
N ALA A 452 14.40 -17.18 19.81
CA ALA A 452 14.63 -16.02 20.66
C ALA A 452 13.35 -15.15 20.68
N ILE A 453 13.03 -14.64 21.87
CA ILE A 453 11.98 -13.65 22.06
C ILE A 453 12.43 -12.36 21.37
N TRP A 454 11.60 -11.86 20.46
CA TRP A 454 11.81 -10.59 19.80
C TRP A 454 11.02 -9.47 20.48
N ILE A 455 9.79 -9.76 20.90
CA ILE A 455 8.90 -8.78 21.55
C ILE A 455 8.36 -9.36 22.84
N SER A 456 8.31 -8.55 23.89
CA SER A 456 7.61 -8.83 25.14
C SER A 456 6.62 -7.71 25.36
N PHE A 457 5.34 -8.05 25.47
CA PHE A 457 4.27 -7.10 25.71
C PHE A 457 4.05 -6.84 27.20
N ASP A 458 3.30 -5.78 27.47
CA ASP A 458 2.85 -5.44 28.83
C ASP A 458 1.74 -6.34 29.35
#